data_AF-A0A2L2YWN9-F1
#
_entry.id   AF-A0A2L2YWN9-F1
#
_cell.length_a   1.000
_cell.length_b   1.000
_cell.length_c   1.000
_cell.angle_alpha   90.00
_cell.angle_beta   90.00
_cell.angle_gamma   90.00
#
_symmetry.space_group_name_H-M   'P 1'
#
loop_
_entity.id
_entity.type
_entity.pdbx_description
1 polymer ?
#
loop_
_entity_poly.entity_id
_entity_poly.type
_entity_poly.pdbx_seq_one_letter_code
_entity_poly.pdbx_strand_id
1 'polypeptide(L)'
;KYQIRTLKQLCVNHLRSNLSVENAFQILECSNHYDGQLRSHTLRYISELVPVFVITVEWITVELNIPNLALEVYSTVVKALQGKN
;
A
#
# COMPACT_ATOMS: atom_id res chain seq x y z
N LYS A 1 18.51 -6.00 -5.35
CA LYS A 1 19.78 -6.75 -5.18
C LYS A 1 20.69 -6.66 -6.40
N TYR A 2 20.24 -7.07 -7.61
CA TYR A 2 21.07 -7.10 -8.83
C TYR A 2 21.03 -5.82 -9.70
N GLN A 3 20.37 -4.75 -9.23
CA GLN A 3 20.20 -3.46 -9.93
C GLN A 3 19.72 -3.54 -11.40
N ILE A 4 19.07 -4.63 -11.80
CA ILE A 4 18.50 -4.80 -13.14
C ILE A 4 17.28 -3.89 -13.27
N ARG A 5 17.47 -2.70 -13.84
CA ARG A 5 16.44 -1.64 -13.91
C ARG A 5 15.19 -2.09 -14.67
N THR A 6 15.37 -2.75 -15.81
CA THR A 6 14.25 -3.23 -16.65
C THR A 6 13.40 -4.26 -15.92
N LEU A 7 14.03 -5.20 -15.22
CA LEU A 7 13.30 -6.20 -14.42
C LEU A 7 12.54 -5.54 -13.28
N LYS A 8 13.16 -4.61 -12.56
CA LYS A 8 12.48 -3.83 -11.51
C LYS A 8 11.24 -3.13 -12.06
N GLN A 9 11.35 -2.48 -13.22
CA GLN A 9 10.26 -1.75 -13.82
C GLN A 9 9.11 -2.68 -14.27
N LEU A 10 9.43 -3.84 -14.83
CA LEU A 10 8.43 -4.86 -15.16
C LEU A 10 7.69 -5.36 -13.91
N CYS A 11 8.41 -5.66 -12.82
CA CYS A 11 7.79 -6.06 -11.56
C CYS A 11 6.90 -4.96 -10.99
N VAL A 12 7.38 -3.71 -10.94
CA VAL A 12 6.59 -2.57 -10.43
C VAL A 12 5.32 -2.37 -11.26
N ASN A 13 5.40 -2.45 -12.58
CA ASN A 13 4.24 -2.31 -13.46
C ASN A 13 3.24 -3.46 -13.26
N HIS A 14 3.73 -4.70 -13.09
CA HIS A 14 2.88 -5.85 -12.82
C HIS A 14 2.15 -5.72 -11.48
N LEU A 15 2.86 -5.36 -10.42
CA LEU A 15 2.28 -5.15 -9.09
C LEU A 15 1.26 -4.00 -9.10
N ARG A 16 1.55 -2.91 -9.80
CA ARG A 16 0.62 -1.79 -9.98
C ARG A 16 -0.66 -2.21 -10.70
N SER A 17 -0.54 -3.04 -11.74
CA SER A 17 -1.69 -3.47 -12.56
C SER A 17 -2.57 -4.52 -11.88
N ASN A 18 -2.03 -5.26 -10.91
CA ASN A 18 -2.73 -6.31 -10.18
C ASN A 18 -3.12 -5.87 -8.75
N LEU A 19 -3.07 -4.57 -8.45
CA LEU A 19 -3.42 -4.06 -7.13
C LEU A 19 -4.88 -4.37 -6.80
N SER A 20 -5.11 -5.03 -5.67
CA SER A 20 -6.42 -5.42 -5.15
C SER A 20 -6.46 -5.20 -3.63
N VAL A 21 -7.65 -5.29 -3.02
CA VAL A 21 -7.77 -5.16 -1.56
C VAL A 21 -6.96 -6.25 -0.83
N GLU A 22 -7.01 -7.48 -1.34
CA GLU A 22 -6.32 -8.65 -0.75
C GLU A 22 -4.80 -8.53 -0.77
N ASN A 23 -4.22 -7.89 -1.79
CA ASN A 23 -2.77 -7.79 -1.93
C ASN A 23 -2.20 -6.39 -1.61
N ALA A 24 -3.05 -5.39 -1.39
CA ALA A 24 -2.63 -4.01 -1.20
C ALA A 24 -1.60 -3.86 -0.07
N PHE A 25 -1.81 -4.54 1.06
CA PHE A 25 -0.91 -4.43 2.21
C PHE A 25 0.43 -5.13 2.00
N GLN A 26 0.43 -6.29 1.33
CA GLN A 26 1.66 -7.00 0.96
C GLN A 26 2.48 -6.19 -0.06
N ILE A 27 1.80 -5.58 -1.04
CA ILE A 27 2.43 -4.69 -2.01
C ILE A 27 2.97 -3.45 -1.30
N LEU A 28 2.24 -2.89 -0.34
CA LEU A 28 2.67 -1.73 0.43
C LEU A 28 3.94 -2.01 1.24
N GLU A 29 3.97 -3.14 1.95
CA GLU A 29 5.13 -3.61 2.71
C GLU A 29 6.34 -3.81 1.78
N CYS A 30 6.16 -4.50 0.66
CA CYS A 30 7.23 -4.71 -0.32
C CYS A 30 7.74 -3.39 -0.92
N SER A 31 6.82 -2.49 -1.28
CA SER A 31 7.15 -1.22 -1.95
C SER A 31 8.02 -0.31 -1.09
N ASN A 32 7.95 -0.42 0.25
CA ASN A 32 8.80 0.32 1.17
C ASN A 32 10.29 0.14 0.88
N HIS A 33 10.68 -1.07 0.44
CA HIS A 33 12.08 -1.43 0.21
C HIS A 33 12.54 -1.20 -1.23
N TYR A 34 11.61 -1.12 -2.19
CA TYR A 34 11.96 -1.21 -3.60
C TYR A 34 11.52 -0.01 -4.43
N ASP A 35 10.34 0.58 -4.20
CA ASP A 35 9.81 1.61 -5.11
C ASP A 35 8.83 2.58 -4.42
N GLY A 36 9.26 3.83 -4.25
CA GLY A 36 8.45 4.87 -3.61
C GLY A 36 7.23 5.32 -4.42
N GLN A 37 7.24 5.17 -5.75
CA GLN A 37 6.08 5.50 -6.58
C GLN A 37 5.00 4.42 -6.46
N LEU A 38 5.39 3.14 -6.46
CA LEU A 38 4.48 2.03 -6.17
C LEU A 38 3.85 2.20 -4.79
N ARG A 39 4.67 2.52 -3.77
CA ARG A 39 4.19 2.80 -2.42
C ARG A 39 3.13 3.90 -2.38
N SER A 40 3.43 5.04 -2.99
CA SER A 40 2.51 6.19 -3.02
C SER A 40 1.20 5.85 -3.74
N HIS A 41 1.27 5.05 -4.81
CA HIS A 41 0.10 4.58 -5.54
C HIS A 41 -0.76 3.63 -4.69
N THR A 42 -0.13 2.66 -4.02
CA THR A 42 -0.80 1.72 -3.13
C THR A 42 -1.46 2.41 -1.94
N LEU A 43 -0.78 3.38 -1.32
CA LEU A 43 -1.36 4.19 -0.23
C LEU A 43 -2.59 4.98 -0.68
N ARG A 44 -2.55 5.57 -1.87
CA ARG A 44 -3.70 6.28 -2.44
C ARG A 44 -4.89 5.34 -2.64
N TYR A 45 -4.65 4.18 -3.25
CA TYR A 45 -5.67 3.16 -3.45
C TYR A 45 -6.32 2.71 -2.12
N ILE A 46 -5.51 2.44 -1.09
CA ILE A 46 -6.01 2.08 0.25
C ILE A 46 -6.86 3.22 0.83
N SER A 47 -6.43 4.47 0.69
CA SER A 47 -7.17 5.63 1.20
C SER A 47 -8.53 5.86 0.53
N GLU A 48 -8.74 5.31 -0.67
CA GLU A 48 -10.02 5.38 -1.39
C GLU A 48 -11.00 4.26 -0.97
N LEU A 49 -10.51 3.22 -0.31
CA LEU A 49 -11.27 2.00 0.03
C LEU A 49 -11.43 1.78 1.54
N VAL A 50 -11.35 2.85 2.34
CA VAL A 50 -11.40 2.81 3.81
C VAL A 50 -12.53 1.96 4.38
N PRO A 51 -13.80 2.11 3.93
CA PRO A 51 -14.89 1.30 4.50
C PRO A 51 -14.74 -0.20 4.23
N VAL A 52 -13.99 -0.57 3.19
CA VAL A 52 -13.84 -1.93 2.69
C VAL A 52 -12.65 -2.63 3.34
N PHE A 53 -11.51 -1.95 3.49
CA PHE A 53 -10.30 -2.62 3.97
C PHE A 53 -10.29 -2.85 5.49
N VAL A 54 -10.98 -2.01 6.28
CA VAL A 54 -10.91 -2.07 7.76
C VAL A 54 -11.48 -3.37 8.36
N ILE A 55 -12.26 -4.12 7.57
CA ILE A 55 -12.85 -5.40 7.98
C ILE A 55 -12.10 -6.62 7.42
N THR A 56 -11.04 -6.42 6.62
CA THR A 56 -10.35 -7.54 5.98
C THR A 56 -9.32 -8.16 6.90
N VAL A 57 -9.08 -9.47 6.71
CA VAL A 57 -8.10 -10.22 7.50
C VAL A 57 -6.69 -9.67 7.29
N GLU A 58 -6.39 -9.18 6.09
CA GLU A 58 -5.10 -8.60 5.75
C GLU A 58 -4.85 -7.31 6.52
N TRP A 59 -5.86 -6.44 6.66
CA TRP A 59 -5.73 -5.24 7.47
C TRP A 59 -5.56 -5.55 8.94
N ILE A 60 -6.38 -6.46 9.49
CA ILE A 60 -6.26 -6.89 10.90
C ILE A 60 -4.86 -7.46 11.16
N THR A 61 -4.31 -8.21 10.20
CA THR A 61 -2.95 -8.75 10.28
C THR A 61 -1.90 -7.64 10.31
N VAL A 62 -2.03 -6.60 9.48
CA VAL A 62 -1.13 -5.43 9.49
C VAL A 62 -1.23 -4.66 10.80
N GLU A 63 -2.44 -4.41 11.28
CA GLU A 63 -2.68 -3.67 12.52
C GLU A 63 -2.03 -4.34 13.72
N LEU A 64 -2.11 -5.68 13.79
CA LEU A 64 -1.55 -6.45 14.90
C LEU A 64 -0.04 -6.67 14.80
N ASN A 65 0.49 -6.91 13.59
CA ASN A 65 1.87 -7.36 13.41
C ASN A 65 2.83 -6.28 12.93
N ILE A 66 2.33 -5.20 12.31
CA ILE A 66 3.14 -4.15 11.68
C ILE A 66 2.61 -2.75 12.07
N PRO A 67 2.69 -2.36 13.35
CA PRO A 67 2.06 -1.15 13.88
C PRO A 67 2.53 0.15 13.20
N ASN A 68 3.81 0.21 12.79
CA ASN A 68 4.34 1.38 12.06
C ASN A 68 3.65 1.58 10.70
N LEU A 69 3.36 0.47 10.01
CA LEU A 69 2.67 0.51 8.72
C LEU A 69 1.20 0.88 8.90
N ALA A 70 0.55 0.34 9.95
CA ALA A 70 -0.82 0.69 10.30
C ALA A 70 -0.96 2.19 10.61
N LEU A 71 -0.05 2.77 11.40
CA LEU A 71 -0.03 4.20 11.71
C LEU A 71 0.13 5.08 10.45
N GLU A 72 0.97 4.66 9.50
CA GLU A 72 1.13 5.38 8.24
C GLU A 72 -0.13 5.34 7.37
N VAL A 73 -0.78 4.17 7.29
CA VAL A 73 -2.05 4.02 6.58
C VAL A 73 -3.11 4.93 7.24
N TYR A 74 -3.25 4.90 8.56
CA TYR A 74 -4.15 5.79 9.29
C TYR A 74 -3.83 7.27 9.04
N SER A 75 -2.56 7.68 9.12
CA SER A 75 -2.15 9.07 8.84
C SER A 75 -2.51 9.49 7.41
N THR A 76 -2.32 8.60 6.45
CA THR A 76 -2.65 8.85 5.04
C THR A 76 -4.15 9.00 4.84
N VAL A 77 -4.93 8.10 5.45
CA VAL A 77 -6.40 8.14 5.40
C VAL A 77 -6.93 9.43 6.01
N VAL A 78 -6.46 9.81 7.19
CA VAL A 78 -6.87 11.06 7.86
C VAL A 78 -6.56 12.27 6.99
N LYS A 79 -5.36 12.36 6.40
CA LYS A 79 -5.00 13.44 5.47
C LYS A 79 -5.90 13.48 4.23
N ALA A 80 -6.22 12.32 3.67
CA ALA A 80 -7.09 12.20 2.50
C ALA A 80 -8.53 12.64 2.80
N LEU A 81 -9.02 12.40 4.02
CA LEU A 81 -10.33 12.87 4.48
C LEU A 81 -10.34 14.38 4.75
N GLN A 82 -9.26 14.93 5.33
CA GLN A 82 -9.14 16.36 5.61
C GLN A 82 -9.02 17.22 4.33
N GLY A 83 -8.38 16.71 3.28
CA GLY A 83 -8.25 17.42 2.00
C GLY A 83 -9.47 17.36 1.08
N LYS A 84 -10.56 16.70 1.50
CA LYS A 84 -11.81 16.58 0.74
C LYS A 84 -12.93 17.52 1.23
N ASN A 85 -12.67 18.33 2.26
CA ASN A 85 -13.59 19.34 2.81
C ASN A 85 -13.25 20.75 2.31
#